data_AF-A0A2W4JAV8-F1
#
_entry.id   AF-A0A2W4JAV8-F1
#
_cell.length_a   1.000
_cell.length_b   1.000
_cell.length_c   1.000
_cell.angle_alpha   90.00
_cell.angle_beta   90.00
_cell.angle_gamma   90.00
#
_symmetry.space_group_name_H-M   'P 1'
#
loop_
_entity.id
_entity.type
_entity.pdbx_description
1 polymer ?
#
loop_
_entity_poly.entity_id
_entity_poly.type
_entity_poly.pdbx_seq_one_letter_code
_entity_poly.pdbx_strand_id
1 'polypeptide(L)'
;MTLTTPARTRPRKGRGEGQWALGYREPLNKNEQTKKDDNPLNVRARIENIYAHVGFDGIDPSDLRGRFRWYGLYTQRKPGIDGGRTATLEPEELDDKYFMMRVRIDGGALTTEQLRVIGEVSQAYA
;
A
#
# COMPACT_ATOMS: atom_id res chain seq x y z
N MET A 1 26.33 60.80 -4.92
CA MET A 1 26.09 59.41 -5.36
C MET A 1 25.80 58.57 -4.14
N THR A 2 24.53 58.31 -3.84
CA THR A 2 24.12 57.45 -2.72
C THR A 2 23.90 56.03 -3.22
N LEU A 3 24.76 55.10 -2.79
CA LEU A 3 24.65 53.68 -3.11
C LEU A 3 23.57 53.04 -2.24
N THR A 4 22.41 52.72 -2.83
CA THR A 4 21.38 51.88 -2.19
C THR A 4 21.83 50.43 -2.25
N THR A 5 22.14 49.83 -1.10
CA THR A 5 22.43 48.40 -0.98
C THR A 5 21.16 47.59 -1.23
N PRO A 6 21.15 46.57 -2.12
CA PRO A 6 19.98 45.74 -2.33
C PRO A 6 19.69 44.89 -1.09
N ALA A 7 18.44 44.93 -0.63
CA ALA A 7 17.99 44.11 0.50
C ALA A 7 18.09 42.62 0.15
N ARG A 8 18.85 41.86 0.95
CA ARG A 8 19.01 40.41 0.80
C ARG A 8 17.66 39.72 1.01
N THR A 9 17.09 39.15 -0.05
CA THR A 9 15.88 38.33 0.02
C THR A 9 16.11 37.16 0.97
N ARG A 10 15.36 37.09 2.08
CA ARG A 10 15.39 35.93 2.97
C ARG A 10 14.93 34.71 2.18
N PRO A 11 15.63 33.56 2.25
CA PRO A 11 15.17 32.34 1.60
C PRO A 11 13.77 32.02 2.13
N ARG A 12 12.80 31.81 1.23
CA ARG A 12 11.44 31.40 1.63
C ARG A 12 11.59 30.12 2.43
N LYS A 13 11.04 30.11 3.66
CA LYS A 13 10.96 28.89 4.46
C LYS A 13 10.28 27.83 3.58
N GLY A 14 10.98 26.74 3.30
CA GLY A 14 10.47 25.67 2.44
C GLY A 14 9.11 25.20 2.95
N ARG A 15 8.20 24.86 2.03
CA ARG A 15 6.90 24.30 2.40
C ARG A 15 7.14 22.97 3.11
N GLY A 16 6.34 22.66 4.13
CA GLY A 16 6.45 21.37 4.83
C GLY A 16 5.95 20.24 3.94
N GLU A 17 6.84 19.32 3.56
CA GLU A 17 6.53 18.19 2.67
C GLU A 17 6.21 16.89 3.46
N GLY A 18 5.73 17.02 4.71
CA GLY A 18 5.37 15.87 5.55
C GLY A 18 6.55 15.16 6.23
N GLN A 19 7.73 15.79 6.27
CA GLN A 19 8.95 15.22 6.83
C GLN A 19 8.90 15.18 8.36
N TRP A 20 8.78 13.98 8.94
CA TRP A 20 8.70 13.79 10.40
C TRP A 20 9.93 14.33 11.16
N ALA A 21 11.13 14.20 10.57
CA ALA A 21 12.37 14.70 11.16
C ALA A 21 12.39 16.24 11.33
N LEU A 22 11.56 16.96 10.56
CA LEU A 22 11.39 18.41 10.67
C LEU A 22 10.18 18.80 11.54
N GLY A 23 9.57 17.83 12.23
CA GLY A 23 8.43 18.04 13.13
C GLY A 23 7.06 18.01 12.43
N TYR A 24 6.99 17.81 11.12
CA TYR A 24 5.72 17.70 10.40
C TYR A 24 5.13 16.29 10.58
N ARG A 25 4.06 16.17 11.38
CA ARG A 25 3.38 14.87 11.65
C ARG A 25 1.94 14.82 11.16
N GLU A 26 1.45 15.89 10.56
CA GLU A 26 0.10 15.89 10.00
C GLU A 26 0.09 15.15 8.64
N PRO A 27 -0.88 14.23 8.44
CA PRO A 27 -0.99 13.49 7.21
C PRO A 27 -1.40 14.44 6.07
N LEU A 28 -0.66 14.40 4.98
CA LEU A 28 -0.92 15.24 3.80
C LEU A 28 -1.69 14.48 2.70
N ASN A 29 -1.94 13.19 2.89
CA ASN A 29 -2.68 12.35 1.95
C ASN A 29 -3.39 11.21 2.68
N LYS A 30 -4.30 10.52 1.97
CA LYS A 30 -5.11 9.42 2.51
C LYS A 30 -4.23 8.25 3.02
N ASN A 31 -3.11 7.95 2.37
CA ASN A 31 -2.23 6.85 2.80
C ASN A 31 -1.55 7.16 4.13
N GLU A 32 -1.10 8.40 4.34
CA GLU A 32 -0.55 8.84 5.64
C GLU A 32 -1.63 8.83 6.73
N GLN A 33 -2.86 9.25 6.40
CA GLN A 33 -3.98 9.18 7.33
C GLN A 33 -4.27 7.72 7.75
N THR A 34 -4.42 6.79 6.79
CA THR A 34 -4.67 5.37 7.06
C THR A 34 -3.61 4.74 7.98
N LYS A 35 -2.33 5.12 7.79
CA LYS A 35 -1.21 4.67 8.63
C LYS A 35 -1.19 5.31 10.02
N LYS A 36 -1.69 6.54 10.14
CA LYS A 36 -1.86 7.25 11.42
C LYS A 36 -3.02 6.65 12.23
N ASP A 37 -4.08 6.22 11.55
CA ASP A 37 -5.31 5.69 12.17
C ASP A 37 -5.10 4.31 12.84
N ASP A 38 -4.32 3.43 12.22
CA ASP A 38 -4.02 2.09 12.76
C ASP A 38 -2.68 1.59 12.20
N ASN A 39 -1.94 0.83 13.01
CA ASN A 39 -0.74 0.16 12.54
C ASN A 39 -1.15 -0.86 11.46
N PRO A 40 -0.63 -0.77 10.23
CA PRO A 40 -1.07 -1.62 9.13
C PRO A 40 -0.83 -3.11 9.38
N LEU A 41 0.10 -3.49 10.27
CA LEU A 41 0.33 -4.89 10.64
C LEU A 41 -0.80 -5.48 11.49
N ASN A 42 -1.64 -4.67 12.12
CA ASN A 42 -2.77 -5.14 12.92
C ASN A 42 -3.87 -5.80 12.07
N VAL A 43 -3.89 -5.57 10.76
CA VAL A 43 -4.90 -6.14 9.85
C VAL A 43 -4.93 -7.67 9.86
N ARG A 44 -3.84 -8.34 10.24
CA ARG A 44 -3.78 -9.81 10.34
C ARG A 44 -4.88 -10.39 11.21
N ALA A 45 -5.14 -9.77 12.36
CA ALA A 45 -6.20 -10.25 13.26
C ALA A 45 -7.58 -10.18 12.59
N ARG A 46 -7.83 -9.16 11.76
CA ARG A 46 -9.09 -9.04 11.01
C ARG A 46 -9.13 -10.01 9.82
N ILE A 47 -8.00 -10.25 9.15
CA ILE A 47 -7.89 -11.27 8.10
C ILE A 47 -8.28 -12.64 8.64
N GLU A 48 -7.63 -13.07 9.73
CA GLU A 48 -7.81 -14.41 10.30
C GLU A 48 -9.19 -14.61 10.91
N ASN A 49 -9.73 -13.61 11.62
CA ASN A 49 -10.93 -13.79 12.44
C ASN A 49 -12.22 -13.23 11.82
N ILE A 50 -12.14 -12.46 10.73
CA ILE A 50 -13.30 -11.82 10.10
C ILE A 50 -13.29 -12.10 8.59
N TYR A 51 -12.32 -11.56 7.86
CA TYR A 51 -12.35 -11.52 6.40
C TYR A 51 -12.25 -12.90 5.75
N ALA A 52 -11.51 -13.82 6.37
CA ALA A 52 -11.46 -15.22 5.94
C ALA A 52 -12.82 -15.93 6.02
N HIS A 53 -13.77 -15.43 6.84
CA HIS A 53 -15.08 -16.04 7.03
C HIS A 53 -16.21 -15.32 6.28
N VAL A 54 -16.11 -13.99 6.13
CA VAL A 54 -17.15 -13.19 5.46
C VAL A 54 -16.91 -13.04 3.95
N GLY A 55 -15.71 -13.36 3.46
CA GLY A 55 -15.35 -13.27 2.04
C GLY A 55 -14.96 -11.85 1.60
N PHE A 56 -14.66 -11.72 0.30
CA PHE A 56 -14.06 -10.51 -0.29
C PHE A 56 -14.90 -9.23 -0.10
N ASP A 57 -16.21 -9.32 -0.30
CA ASP A 57 -17.13 -8.17 -0.21
C ASP A 57 -17.28 -7.64 1.23
N GLY A 58 -16.88 -8.43 2.24
CA GLY A 58 -16.88 -8.03 3.64
C GLY A 58 -15.60 -7.32 4.10
N ILE A 59 -14.62 -7.10 3.21
CA ILE A 59 -13.36 -6.45 3.55
C ILE A 59 -13.53 -4.92 3.54
N ASP A 60 -13.05 -4.26 4.59
CA ASP A 60 -13.04 -2.79 4.64
C ASP A 60 -12.18 -2.23 3.48
N PRO A 61 -12.65 -1.24 2.70
CA PRO A 61 -11.91 -0.71 1.55
C PRO A 61 -10.51 -0.14 1.91
N SER A 62 -10.33 0.41 3.11
CA SER A 62 -9.03 0.95 3.56
C SER A 62 -8.05 -0.16 3.92
N ASP A 63 -8.54 -1.30 4.40
CA ASP A 63 -7.76 -2.51 4.60
C ASP A 63 -7.40 -3.15 3.26
N LEU A 64 -8.38 -3.32 2.37
CA LEU A 64 -8.23 -3.96 1.06
C LEU A 64 -7.15 -3.30 0.19
N ARG A 65 -7.23 -1.97 0.03
CA ARG A 65 -6.32 -1.21 -0.85
C ARG A 65 -5.10 -0.64 -0.15
N GLY A 66 -5.07 -0.74 1.18
CA GLY A 66 -4.00 -0.27 2.04
C GLY A 66 -3.35 -1.41 2.81
N ARG A 67 -3.90 -1.72 3.98
CA ARG A 67 -3.23 -2.53 5.01
C ARG A 67 -2.87 -3.96 4.55
N PHE A 68 -3.66 -4.57 3.66
CA PHE A 68 -3.36 -5.90 3.09
C PHE A 68 -1.99 -5.97 2.41
N ARG A 69 -1.52 -4.86 1.82
CA ARG A 69 -0.21 -4.79 1.15
C ARG A 69 0.96 -5.01 2.11
N TRP A 70 0.78 -4.74 3.41
CA TRP A 70 1.81 -5.02 4.43
C TRP A 70 2.01 -6.52 4.68
N TYR A 71 1.03 -7.35 4.30
CA TYR A 71 1.13 -8.81 4.28
C TYR A 71 1.36 -9.38 2.87
N GLY A 72 1.74 -8.53 1.91
CA GLY A 72 2.01 -8.96 0.53
C GLY A 72 0.75 -9.37 -0.25
N LEU A 73 -0.44 -8.99 0.21
CA LEU A 73 -1.71 -9.27 -0.46
C LEU A 73 -2.12 -8.04 -1.30
N TYR A 74 -2.29 -8.25 -2.60
CA TYR A 74 -2.70 -7.23 -3.56
C TYR A 74 -3.92 -7.72 -4.33
N THR A 75 -4.89 -6.85 -4.59
CA THR A 75 -5.99 -7.18 -5.52
C THR A 75 -5.43 -7.48 -6.91
N GLN A 76 -5.95 -8.51 -7.55
CA GLN A 76 -5.66 -8.77 -8.96
C GLN A 76 -6.46 -7.82 -9.84
N ARG A 77 -6.00 -7.65 -11.09
CA ARG A 77 -6.75 -6.87 -12.06
C ARG A 77 -7.87 -7.70 -12.65
N LYS A 78 -9.08 -7.16 -12.64
CA LYS A 78 -10.26 -7.78 -13.26
C LYS A 78 -10.03 -8.06 -14.75
N PRO A 79 -10.37 -9.26 -15.25
CA PRO A 79 -10.25 -9.58 -16.66
C PRO A 79 -11.22 -8.75 -17.52
N GLY A 80 -10.91 -8.62 -18.82
CA GLY A 80 -11.80 -7.97 -19.80
C GLY A 80 -11.75 -6.44 -19.82
N ILE A 81 -10.91 -5.80 -18.99
CA ILE A 81 -10.69 -4.35 -19.06
C ILE A 81 -9.57 -4.07 -20.09
N ASP A 82 -9.83 -3.18 -21.04
CA ASP A 82 -8.84 -2.69 -22.01
C ASP A 82 -7.71 -1.91 -21.30
N GLY A 83 -6.47 -2.06 -21.76
CA GLY A 83 -5.32 -1.33 -21.23
C GLY A 83 -5.49 0.19 -21.24
N GLY A 84 -6.14 0.75 -22.28
CA GLY A 84 -6.38 2.19 -22.44
C GLY A 84 -7.34 2.79 -21.39
N ARG A 85 -8.06 1.95 -20.64
CA ARG A 85 -9.01 2.40 -19.60
C ARG A 85 -8.42 2.46 -18.19
N THR A 86 -7.18 2.00 -18.01
CA THR A 86 -6.56 1.87 -16.68
C THR A 86 -6.41 3.22 -15.97
N ALA A 87 -6.17 4.31 -16.73
CA ALA A 87 -5.98 5.65 -16.15
C ALA A 87 -7.29 6.40 -15.87
N THR A 88 -8.43 5.88 -16.33
CA THR A 88 -9.73 6.58 -16.25
C THR A 88 -10.73 5.89 -15.33
N LEU A 89 -10.50 4.61 -15.03
CA LEU A 89 -11.31 3.84 -14.09
C LEU A 89 -10.92 4.14 -12.66
N GLU A 90 -11.91 4.11 -11.77
CA GLU A 90 -11.63 4.15 -10.34
C GLU A 90 -10.92 2.85 -9.91
N PRO A 91 -10.05 2.89 -8.89
CA PRO A 91 -9.31 1.70 -8.43
C PRO A 91 -10.22 0.51 -8.13
N GLU A 92 -11.39 0.76 -7.54
CA GLU A 92 -12.41 -0.24 -7.24
C GLU A 92 -12.91 -1.00 -8.47
N GLU A 93 -12.95 -0.35 -9.63
CA GLU A 93 -13.44 -0.95 -10.88
C GLU A 93 -12.38 -1.84 -11.54
N LEU A 94 -11.12 -1.65 -11.18
CA LEU A 94 -9.98 -2.43 -11.65
C LEU A 94 -9.78 -3.72 -10.85
N ASP A 95 -10.27 -3.78 -9.62
CA ASP A 95 -10.04 -4.89 -8.70
C ASP A 95 -10.88 -6.12 -9.07
N ASP A 96 -10.24 -7.30 -9.08
CA ASP A 96 -10.90 -8.60 -9.03
C ASP A 96 -11.07 -9.05 -7.58
N LYS A 97 -11.92 -10.07 -7.38
CA LYS A 97 -12.15 -10.73 -6.08
C LYS A 97 -11.01 -11.64 -5.61
N TYR A 98 -9.99 -11.82 -6.45
CA TYR A 98 -8.82 -12.64 -6.15
C TYR A 98 -7.61 -11.79 -5.76
N PHE A 99 -6.69 -12.39 -5.02
CA PHE A 99 -5.46 -11.74 -4.58
C PHE A 99 -4.24 -12.29 -5.31
N MET A 100 -3.31 -11.41 -5.66
CA MET A 100 -1.92 -11.77 -5.84
C MET A 100 -1.27 -11.75 -4.46
N MET A 101 -0.70 -12.88 -4.06
CA MET A 101 0.05 -13.01 -2.82
C MET A 101 1.55 -13.07 -3.11
N ARG A 102 2.32 -12.20 -2.46
CA ARG A 102 3.77 -12.16 -2.58
C ARG A 102 4.43 -12.79 -1.35
N VAL A 103 5.14 -13.89 -1.56
CA VAL A 103 6.01 -14.49 -0.54
C VAL A 103 7.32 -13.71 -0.43
N ARG A 104 7.69 -13.31 0.78
CA ARG A 104 8.98 -12.67 1.06
C ARG A 104 10.08 -13.74 1.15
N ILE A 105 11.11 -13.62 0.33
CA ILE A 105 12.31 -14.49 0.37
C ILE A 105 13.54 -13.59 0.46
N ASP A 106 14.03 -13.41 1.68
CA ASP A 106 15.19 -12.55 1.92
C ASP A 106 16.47 -13.16 1.35
N GLY A 107 17.20 -12.38 0.56
CA GLY A 107 18.37 -12.86 -0.17
C GLY A 107 18.07 -13.90 -1.27
N GLY A 108 16.79 -14.20 -1.54
CA GLY A 108 16.39 -15.17 -2.56
C GLY A 108 16.71 -16.63 -2.23
N ALA A 109 17.28 -16.92 -1.05
CA ALA A 109 17.68 -18.26 -0.66
C ALA A 109 16.52 -19.05 -0.06
N LEU A 110 16.36 -20.30 -0.51
CA LEU A 110 15.38 -21.25 0.02
C LEU A 110 16.06 -22.60 0.28
N THR A 111 15.60 -23.27 1.33
CA THR A 111 15.79 -24.72 1.46
C THR A 111 14.89 -25.48 0.49
N THR A 112 15.23 -26.73 0.20
CA THR A 112 14.39 -27.60 -0.65
C THR A 112 13.02 -27.85 -0.04
N GLU A 113 12.91 -27.86 1.29
CA GLU A 113 11.64 -27.96 2.02
C GLU A 113 10.77 -26.72 1.80
N GLN A 114 11.31 -25.51 2.00
CA GLN A 114 10.55 -24.27 1.77
C GLN A 114 10.08 -24.15 0.31
N LEU A 115 10.92 -24.53 -0.64
CA LEU A 115 10.55 -24.53 -2.06
C LEU A 115 9.39 -25.48 -2.34
N ARG A 116 9.41 -26.67 -1.74
CA ARG A 116 8.32 -27.65 -1.85
C ARG A 116 7.02 -27.10 -1.28
N VAL A 117 7.05 -26.52 -0.08
CA VAL A 117 5.87 -25.92 0.57
C VAL A 117 5.27 -24.81 -0.30
N ILE A 118 6.09 -23.93 -0.87
CA ILE A 118 5.60 -22.88 -1.79
C ILE A 118 4.91 -23.51 -3.01
N GLY A 119 5.50 -24.56 -3.59
CA GLY A 119 4.91 -25.29 -4.72
C GLY A 119 3.57 -25.95 -4.38
N GLU A 120 3.46 -26.57 -3.20
CA GLU A 120 2.22 -27.19 -2.72
C GLU A 120 1.12 -26.16 -2.49
N VAL A 121 1.46 -25.01 -1.88
CA VAL A 121 0.51 -23.89 -1.71
C VAL A 121 0.05 -23.36 -3.06
N SER A 122 0.95 -23.22 -4.04
CA SER A 122 0.57 -22.83 -5.40
C SER A 122 -0.41 -23.84 -5.99
N GLN A 123 -0.07 -25.13 -6.02
CA GLN A 123 -0.90 -26.16 -6.63
C GLN A 123 -2.31 -26.23 -6.03
N ALA A 124 -2.44 -25.99 -4.72
CA ALA A 124 -3.71 -26.08 -4.02
C ALA A 124 -4.60 -24.83 -4.19
N TYR A 125 -4.02 -23.64 -4.38
CA TYR A 125 -4.75 -22.37 -4.22
C TYR A 125 -4.53 -21.32 -5.33
N ALA A 126 -3.64 -21.54 -6.31
CA ALA A 126 -3.29 -20.57 -7.35
C ALA A 126 -3.11 -21.22 -8.72
#